data_AF-A0A136KZH2-F1
#
_entry.id   AF-A0A136KZH2-F1
#
_cell.length_a   1.000
_cell.length_b   1.000
_cell.length_c   1.000
_cell.angle_alpha   90.00
_cell.angle_beta   90.00
_cell.angle_gamma   90.00
#
_symmetry.space_group_name_H-M   'P 1'
#
loop_
_entity.id
_entity.type
_entity.pdbx_description
1 polymer ?
#
loop_
_entity_poly.entity_id
_entity_poly.type
_entity_poly.pdbx_seq_one_letter_code
_entity_poly.pdbx_strand_id
1 'polypeptide(L)'
;MTDFEESYSAFVLDLKSNKDFKNLLFATKASNYAEGVASFSLNRNETLGKACEALSIWPHAAIKDSIKNLYKFCSDYPSLRHSGNPSSKIRDLESKDTMLVSLLLISFSGYLNTQVVFE
;
A
#
# COMPACT_ATOMS: atom_id res chain seq x y z
N MET A 1 10.87 -0.61 10.23
CA MET A 1 9.65 -1.26 10.74
C MET A 1 8.87 -0.31 11.64
N THR A 2 9.56 0.42 12.53
CA THR A 2 9.03 1.51 13.37
C THR A 2 8.23 2.58 12.61
N ASP A 3 8.68 3.04 11.43
CA ASP A 3 7.97 4.06 10.63
C ASP A 3 6.48 3.74 10.34
N PHE A 4 6.17 2.47 10.10
CA PHE A 4 4.81 2.03 9.79
C PHE A 4 3.95 2.05 11.06
N GLU A 5 4.48 1.50 12.15
CA GLU A 5 3.80 1.40 13.45
C GLU A 5 3.51 2.79 14.04
N GLU A 6 4.45 3.73 13.89
CA GLU A 6 4.28 5.13 14.28
C GLU A 6 3.17 5.81 13.45
N SER A 7 3.17 5.58 12.14
CA SER A 7 2.14 6.13 11.23
C SER A 7 0.76 5.54 11.51
N TYR A 8 0.66 4.24 11.81
CA TYR A 8 -0.57 3.58 12.22
C TYR A 8 -1.11 4.15 13.54
N SER A 9 -0.24 4.30 14.53
CA SER A 9 -0.60 4.85 15.84
C SER A 9 -1.09 6.31 15.71
N ALA A 10 -0.41 7.12 14.90
CA ALA A 10 -0.82 8.48 14.59
C ALA A 10 -2.19 8.53 13.86
N PHE A 11 -2.42 7.62 12.91
CA PHE A 11 -3.69 7.50 12.21
C PHE A 11 -4.86 7.16 13.16
N VAL A 12 -4.69 6.18 14.05
CA VAL A 12 -5.70 5.81 15.05
C VAL A 12 -6.03 6.97 16.01
N LEU A 13 -5.03 7.79 16.35
CA LEU A 13 -5.21 8.99 17.16
C LEU A 13 -5.90 10.13 16.38
N ASP A 14 -5.60 10.30 15.09
CA ASP A 14 -6.23 11.35 14.26
C ASP A 14 -7.66 11.01 13.83
N LEU A 15 -8.04 9.72 13.73
CA LEU A 15 -9.44 9.30 13.61
C LEU A 15 -10.30 9.83 14.78
N LYS A 16 -9.71 10.02 15.96
CA LYS A 16 -10.38 10.61 17.12
C LYS A 16 -10.35 12.15 17.11
N SER A 17 -9.48 12.77 16.30
CA SER A 17 -9.18 14.20 16.34
C SER A 17 -9.65 15.00 15.10
N ASN A 18 -10.10 14.32 14.04
CA ASN A 18 -10.60 14.93 12.79
C ASN A 18 -9.57 15.85 12.09
N LYS A 19 -8.28 15.44 12.07
CA LYS A 19 -7.23 16.16 11.33
C LYS A 19 -6.92 15.44 10.02
N ASP A 20 -7.21 16.11 8.90
CA ASP A 20 -7.18 15.51 7.55
C ASP A 20 -5.78 15.22 7.00
N PHE A 21 -4.73 15.83 7.55
CA PHE A 21 -3.40 15.85 6.90
C PHE A 21 -2.51 14.62 7.16
N LYS A 22 -2.72 13.87 8.26
CA LYS A 22 -1.87 12.70 8.58
C LYS A 22 -2.36 11.40 7.95
N ASN A 23 -3.59 11.36 7.45
CA ASN A 23 -4.16 10.14 6.87
C ASN A 23 -3.37 9.72 5.63
N LEU A 24 -3.07 10.64 4.70
CA LEU A 24 -2.36 10.32 3.45
C LEU A 24 -1.00 9.63 3.68
N LEU A 25 -0.30 9.99 4.76
CA LEU A 25 0.99 9.37 5.12
C LEU A 25 0.85 7.87 5.40
N PHE A 26 -0.28 7.45 5.99
CA PHE A 26 -0.48 6.06 6.37
C PHE A 26 -0.59 5.13 5.14
N ALA A 27 -1.36 5.50 4.12
CA ALA A 27 -1.46 4.74 2.87
C ALA A 27 -0.13 4.71 2.11
N THR A 28 0.63 5.80 2.12
CA THR A 28 1.98 5.85 1.52
C THR A 28 2.94 4.90 2.22
N LYS A 29 2.94 4.88 3.56
CA LYS A 29 3.80 3.98 4.34
C LYS A 29 3.39 2.51 4.16
N ALA A 30 2.10 2.21 4.06
CA ALA A 30 1.62 0.86 3.74
C ALA A 30 2.09 0.40 2.34
N SER A 31 2.05 1.30 1.34
CA SER A 31 2.54 1.00 -0.01
C SER A 31 4.05 0.73 -0.03
N ASN A 32 4.82 1.55 0.68
CA ASN A 32 6.27 1.35 0.80
C ASN A 32 6.62 0.07 1.56
N TYR A 33 5.84 -0.28 2.58
CA TYR A 33 5.99 -1.55 3.29
C TYR A 33 5.79 -2.74 2.35
N ALA A 34 4.70 -2.77 1.59
CA ALA A 34 4.43 -3.85 0.63
C ALA A 34 5.54 -3.97 -0.44
N GLU A 35 6.07 -2.84 -0.94
CA GLU A 35 7.21 -2.81 -1.86
C GLU A 35 8.49 -3.37 -1.23
N GLY A 36 8.76 -3.04 0.04
CA GLY A 36 9.89 -3.57 0.80
C GLY A 36 9.79 -5.08 1.03
N VAL A 37 8.61 -5.59 1.39
CA VAL A 37 8.37 -7.04 1.54
C VAL A 37 8.61 -7.77 0.22
N ALA A 38 8.06 -7.26 -0.87
CA ALA A 38 8.25 -7.87 -2.19
C ALA A 38 9.72 -7.86 -2.63
N SER A 39 10.41 -6.74 -2.41
CA SER A 39 11.84 -6.59 -2.74
C SER A 39 12.71 -7.57 -1.95
N PHE A 40 12.39 -7.76 -0.66
CA PHE A 40 13.04 -8.75 0.19
C PHE A 40 12.82 -10.17 -0.32
N SER A 41 11.58 -10.54 -0.62
CA SER A 41 11.23 -11.89 -1.10
C SER A 41 11.83 -12.22 -2.47
N LEU A 42 12.03 -11.24 -3.34
CA LEU A 42 12.68 -11.42 -4.66
C LEU A 42 14.20 -11.25 -4.62
N ASN A 43 14.77 -10.79 -3.49
CA ASN A 43 16.16 -10.35 -3.37
C ASN A 43 16.57 -9.33 -4.47
N ARG A 44 15.67 -8.40 -4.80
CA ARG A 44 15.85 -7.37 -5.83
C ARG A 44 15.15 -6.09 -5.42
N ASN A 45 15.75 -4.94 -5.74
CA ASN A 45 15.11 -3.63 -5.53
C ASN A 45 14.25 -3.27 -6.73
N GLU A 46 12.96 -3.62 -6.69
CA GLU A 46 12.00 -3.33 -7.76
C GLU A 46 10.76 -2.63 -7.21
N THR A 47 10.04 -1.93 -8.09
CA THR A 47 8.74 -1.37 -7.71
C THR A 47 7.75 -2.50 -7.44
N LEU A 48 6.77 -2.27 -6.56
CA LEU A 48 5.78 -3.29 -6.23
C LEU A 48 5.07 -3.85 -7.47
N GLY A 49 4.78 -3.00 -8.46
CA GLY A 49 4.18 -3.42 -9.72
C GLY A 49 5.03 -4.41 -10.52
N LYS A 50 6.36 -4.22 -10.57
CA LYS A 50 7.29 -5.15 -11.25
C LYS A 50 7.48 -6.43 -10.44
N ALA A 51 7.60 -6.29 -9.12
CA ALA A 51 7.68 -7.44 -8.22
C ALA A 51 6.45 -8.36 -8.37
N CYS A 52 5.26 -7.78 -8.58
CA CYS A 52 4.05 -8.56 -8.83
C CYS A 52 4.12 -9.40 -10.12
N GLU A 53 4.80 -8.92 -11.17
CA GLU A 53 4.98 -9.70 -12.40
C GLU A 53 6.05 -10.80 -12.26
N ALA A 54 7.06 -10.57 -11.43
CA ALA A 54 8.14 -11.54 -11.20
C ALA A 54 7.70 -12.72 -10.33
N LEU A 55 6.70 -12.53 -9.46
CA LEU A 55 6.18 -13.54 -8.55
C LEU A 55 5.17 -14.48 -9.26
N SER A 56 5.32 -15.80 -9.06
CA SER A 56 4.42 -16.84 -9.61
C SER A 56 3.45 -17.43 -8.58
N ILE A 57 3.42 -16.87 -7.37
CA ILE A 57 2.67 -17.34 -6.19
C ILE A 57 1.17 -16.96 -6.20
N TRP A 58 0.70 -16.31 -7.26
CA TRP A 58 -0.65 -15.75 -7.30
C TRP A 58 -1.70 -16.86 -7.44
N PRO A 59 -2.74 -16.88 -6.59
CA PRO A 59 -3.81 -17.88 -6.73
C PRO A 59 -4.69 -17.64 -7.97
N HIS A 60 -4.72 -16.41 -8.48
CA HIS A 60 -5.44 -16.03 -9.70
C HIS A 60 -4.89 -14.72 -10.27
N ALA A 61 -4.95 -14.52 -11.59
CA ALA A 61 -4.46 -13.31 -12.25
C ALA A 61 -5.14 -12.03 -11.74
N ALA A 62 -6.43 -12.10 -11.44
CA ALA A 62 -7.18 -10.96 -10.86
C ALA A 62 -6.64 -10.50 -9.50
N ILE A 63 -6.07 -11.39 -8.69
CA ILE A 63 -5.44 -11.02 -7.41
C ILE A 63 -4.12 -10.29 -7.65
N LYS A 64 -3.31 -10.74 -8.62
CA LYS A 64 -2.11 -10.02 -9.04
C LYS A 64 -2.46 -8.61 -9.53
N ASP A 65 -3.46 -8.50 -10.40
CA ASP A 65 -3.84 -7.23 -11.01
C ASP A 65 -4.51 -6.27 -10.03
N SER A 66 -5.23 -6.76 -9.01
CA SER A 66 -5.80 -5.90 -7.97
C SER A 66 -4.72 -5.17 -7.17
N ILE A 67 -3.64 -5.86 -6.79
CA ILE A 67 -2.50 -5.27 -6.05
C ILE A 67 -1.79 -4.24 -6.92
N LYS A 68 -1.55 -4.57 -8.20
CA LYS A 68 -0.96 -3.62 -9.16
C LYS A 68 -1.81 -2.36 -9.32
N ASN A 69 -3.12 -2.52 -9.42
CA ASN A 69 -4.05 -1.39 -9.52
C ASN A 69 -4.07 -0.56 -8.23
N LEU A 70 -3.98 -1.18 -7.06
CA LEU A 70 -3.90 -0.50 -5.78
C LEU A 70 -2.58 0.29 -5.65
N TYR A 71 -1.47 -0.30 -6.06
CA TYR A 71 -0.17 0.37 -6.13
C TYR A 71 -0.17 1.55 -7.12
N LYS A 72 -0.81 1.37 -8.27
CA LYS A 72 -0.99 2.44 -9.26
C LYS A 72 -1.82 3.58 -8.68
N PHE A 73 -2.92 3.28 -7.99
CA PHE A 73 -3.70 4.28 -7.26
C PHE A 73 -2.80 5.07 -6.30
N CYS A 74 -1.93 4.39 -5.53
CA CYS A 74 -1.01 5.07 -4.63
C CYS A 74 0.00 5.99 -5.33
N SER A 75 0.37 5.66 -6.56
CA SER A 75 1.32 6.44 -7.36
C SER A 75 0.66 7.61 -8.10
N ASP A 76 -0.56 7.40 -8.62
CA ASP A 76 -1.27 8.34 -9.48
C ASP A 76 -2.16 9.32 -8.71
N TYR A 77 -2.56 9.00 -7.48
CA TYR A 77 -3.38 9.90 -6.67
C TYR A 77 -2.54 11.09 -6.17
N PRO A 78 -3.00 12.35 -6.35
CA PRO A 78 -2.24 13.53 -5.93
C PRO A 78 -1.88 13.51 -4.45
N SER A 79 -0.62 13.84 -4.14
CA SER A 79 -0.11 13.99 -2.77
C SER A 79 -0.05 12.70 -1.93
N LEU A 80 -0.28 11.52 -2.51
CA LEU A 80 -0.09 10.26 -1.79
C LEU A 80 1.39 9.84 -1.79
N ARG A 81 1.94 9.44 -2.94
CA ARG A 81 3.34 8.98 -3.06
C ARG A 81 4.21 9.82 -4.01
N HIS A 82 3.64 10.25 -5.13
CA HIS A 82 4.30 11.12 -6.11
C HIS A 82 3.44 12.37 -6.35
N SER A 83 3.89 13.32 -7.18
CA SER A 83 3.05 14.48 -7.56
C SER A 83 1.65 14.07 -8.07
N GLY A 84 1.52 12.84 -8.60
CA GLY A 84 0.27 12.26 -9.07
C GLY A 84 -0.24 12.95 -10.33
N ASN A 85 -1.39 12.49 -10.83
CA ASN A 85 -2.14 13.16 -11.88
C ASN A 85 -3.37 13.81 -11.24
N PRO A 86 -3.50 15.15 -11.21
CA PRO A 86 -4.70 15.81 -10.68
C PRO A 86 -6.01 15.33 -11.30
N SER A 87 -5.96 14.86 -12.56
CA SER A 87 -7.11 14.33 -13.29
C SER A 87 -7.55 12.92 -12.84
N SER A 88 -6.71 12.21 -12.06
CA SER A 88 -7.06 10.90 -11.49
C SER A 88 -7.94 11.00 -10.26
N LYS A 89 -8.03 12.20 -9.65
CA LYS A 89 -8.82 12.47 -8.45
C LYS A 89 -10.29 12.63 -8.79
N ILE A 90 -11.10 11.66 -8.38
CA ILE A 90 -12.58 11.73 -8.48
C ILE A 90 -13.16 12.56 -7.33
N ARG A 91 -12.62 12.41 -6.12
CA ARG A 91 -12.96 13.18 -4.91
C ARG A 91 -11.77 13.18 -3.95
N ASP A 92 -11.82 14.02 -2.92
CA ASP A 92 -10.89 13.97 -1.80
C ASP A 92 -10.97 12.65 -1.04
N LEU A 93 -9.82 12.18 -0.55
CA LEU A 93 -9.75 10.98 0.29
C LEU A 93 -10.23 11.32 1.69
N GLU A 94 -11.17 10.52 2.17
CA GLU A 94 -11.60 10.52 3.56
C GLU A 94 -10.68 9.59 4.36
N SER A 95 -10.69 9.74 5.69
CA SER A 95 -9.93 8.87 6.60
C SER A 95 -10.22 7.38 6.35
N LYS A 96 -11.46 7.03 6.00
CA LYS A 96 -11.88 5.65 5.71
C LYS A 96 -11.20 5.08 4.46
N ASP A 97 -10.99 5.88 3.42
CA ASP A 97 -10.40 5.40 2.17
C ASP A 97 -8.94 5.07 2.40
N THR A 98 -8.25 5.96 3.11
CA THR A 98 -6.86 5.76 3.49
C THR A 98 -6.73 4.50 4.36
N MET A 99 -7.61 4.32 5.34
CA MET A 99 -7.64 3.12 6.19
C MET A 99 -7.78 1.83 5.36
N LEU A 100 -8.78 1.79 4.48
CA LEU A 100 -9.10 0.61 3.68
C LEU A 100 -7.98 0.30 2.69
N VAL A 101 -7.42 1.32 2.03
CA VAL A 101 -6.27 1.15 1.12
C VAL A 101 -5.07 0.58 1.87
N SER A 102 -4.75 1.12 3.05
CA SER A 102 -3.66 0.59 3.88
C SER A 102 -3.90 -0.86 4.29
N LEU A 103 -5.11 -1.18 4.77
CA LEU A 103 -5.47 -2.54 5.17
C LEU A 103 -5.32 -3.52 4.00
N LEU A 104 -5.81 -3.17 2.82
CA LEU A 104 -5.68 -4.00 1.63
C LEU A 104 -4.20 -4.22 1.27
N LEU A 105 -3.36 -3.18 1.28
CA LEU A 105 -1.92 -3.30 1.01
C LEU A 105 -1.23 -4.22 2.01
N ILE A 106 -1.55 -4.10 3.30
CA ILE A 106 -0.98 -4.95 4.35
C ILE A 106 -1.46 -6.39 4.19
N SER A 107 -2.77 -6.62 3.99
CA SER A 107 -3.30 -7.97 3.78
C SER A 107 -2.69 -8.64 2.55
N PHE A 108 -2.54 -7.91 1.45
CA PHE A 108 -1.90 -8.44 0.24
C PHE A 108 -0.41 -8.68 0.39
N SER A 109 0.27 -8.00 1.32
CA SER A 109 1.67 -8.29 1.62
C SER A 109 1.91 -9.72 2.13
N GLY A 110 0.86 -10.38 2.65
CA GLY A 110 0.90 -11.79 2.99
C GLY A 110 1.19 -12.69 1.78
N TYR A 111 0.72 -12.33 0.58
CA TYR A 111 1.15 -13.03 -0.64
C TYR A 111 2.62 -12.75 -0.92
N LEU A 112 3.04 -11.49 -0.83
CA LEU A 112 4.39 -11.06 -1.19
C LEU A 112 5.48 -11.71 -0.33
N ASN A 113 5.15 -12.11 0.90
CA ASN A 113 6.07 -12.76 1.81
C ASN A 113 6.17 -14.27 1.56
N THR A 114 7.17 -14.66 0.78
CA THR A 114 7.49 -16.08 0.48
C THR A 114 7.91 -16.92 1.68
N GLN A 115 8.11 -16.33 2.87
CA GLN A 115 8.46 -17.04 4.11
C GLN A 115 7.27 -17.38 4.99
N VAL A 116 6.09 -16.82 4.72
CA VAL A 116 4.86 -17.13 5.48
C VAL A 116 4.10 -18.22 4.74
N VAL A 117 4.35 -19.46 5.15
CA VAL A 117 3.56 -20.62 4.72
C VAL A 117 2.49 -20.84 5.79
N PHE A 118 1.23 -20.67 5.41
CA PHE A 118 0.12 -21.15 6.24
C PHE A 118 -0.07 -22.62 5.91
N GLU A 119 0.52 -23.49 6.74
CA GLU A 119 0.22 -24.93 6.76
C GLU A 119 -1.16 -25.20 7.38
#